data_AF-A0A936GGT9-F1
#
_entry.id   AF-A0A936GGT9-F1
#
_cell.length_a   1.000
_cell.length_b   1.000
_cell.length_c   1.000
_cell.angle_alpha   90.00
_cell.angle_beta   90.00
_cell.angle_gamma   90.00
#
_symmetry.space_group_name_H-M   'P 1'
#
loop_
_entity.id
_entity.type
_entity.pdbx_description
1 polymer ?
#
loop_
_entity_poly.entity_id
_entity_poly.type
_entity_poly.pdbx_seq_one_letter_code
_entity_poly.pdbx_strand_id
1 'polypeptide(L)'
;LKGITSYQAFTQKILSKKIVKSKKVFDDAKITDHHAIIPTGVNPPSSLHIDEKKVYDAITRRFLAAFYPDCLVSNTTVIGFAGDTEFKANGKVILEPGWRELYPKKQIADDNEQDEQIMPVFEVGEKGVHL
;
A
#
# COMPACT_ATOMS: atom_id res chain seq x y z
N LEU A 1 -20.13 3.49 -4.03
CA LEU A 1 -19.54 3.40 -2.66
C LEU A 1 -20.59 3.24 -1.57
N LYS A 2 -21.69 4.02 -1.54
CA LYS A 2 -22.73 3.92 -0.49
C LYS A 2 -23.40 2.54 -0.34
N GLY A 3 -23.44 1.74 -1.41
CA GLY A 3 -24.06 0.41 -1.41
C GLY A 3 -23.18 -0.72 -0.86
N ILE A 4 -21.89 -0.48 -0.58
CA ILE A 4 -20.96 -1.49 -0.05
C ILE A 4 -20.80 -1.30 1.47
N THR A 5 -21.85 -1.58 2.23
CA THR A 5 -21.97 -1.19 3.64
C THR A 5 -20.95 -1.89 4.55
N SER A 6 -20.53 -3.12 4.21
CA SER A 6 -19.52 -3.86 4.98
C SER A 6 -18.13 -3.18 5.00
N TYR A 7 -17.90 -2.21 4.10
CA TYR A 7 -16.63 -1.46 3.97
C TYR A 7 -16.80 0.01 4.38
N GLN A 8 -17.82 0.33 5.17
CA GLN A 8 -18.13 1.71 5.60
C GLN A 8 -16.93 2.40 6.25
N ALA A 9 -16.16 1.69 7.08
CA ALA A 9 -14.95 2.22 7.72
C ALA A 9 -13.92 2.77 6.71
N PHE A 10 -13.85 2.20 5.51
CA PHE A 10 -12.96 2.65 4.44
C PHE A 10 -13.63 3.66 3.51
N THR A 11 -14.88 3.41 3.13
CA THR A 11 -15.60 4.27 2.18
C THR A 11 -15.91 5.65 2.74
N GLN A 12 -16.09 5.79 4.07
CA GLN A 12 -16.30 7.09 4.70
C GLN A 12 -15.13 8.05 4.48
N LYS A 13 -13.87 7.57 4.55
CA LYS A 13 -12.69 8.39 4.28
C LYS A 13 -12.63 8.88 2.84
N ILE A 14 -13.06 8.05 1.88
CA ILE A 14 -13.13 8.44 0.47
C ILE A 14 -14.24 9.47 0.27
N LEU A 15 -15.41 9.24 0.87
CA LEU A 15 -16.60 10.07 0.69
C LEU A 15 -16.55 11.41 1.43
N SER A 16 -15.66 11.57 2.42
CA SER A 16 -15.45 12.85 3.12
C SER A 16 -14.71 13.88 2.27
N LYS A 17 -14.12 13.47 1.14
CA LYS A 17 -13.40 14.33 0.19
C LYS A 17 -14.01 14.21 -1.20
N LYS A 18 -13.74 15.20 -2.06
CA LYS A 18 -14.11 15.14 -3.47
C LYS A 18 -13.29 14.04 -4.15
N ILE A 19 -13.96 13.08 -4.79
CA ILE A 19 -13.30 12.00 -5.53
C ILE A 19 -12.62 12.59 -6.77
N VAL A 20 -11.31 12.40 -6.86
CA VAL A 20 -10.50 12.82 -8.02
C VAL A 20 -10.63 11.77 -9.12
N LYS A 21 -11.15 12.17 -10.29
CA LYS A 21 -11.24 11.31 -11.47
C LYS A 21 -9.95 11.37 -12.28
N SER A 22 -8.92 10.64 -11.84
CA SER A 22 -7.64 10.60 -12.55
C SER A 22 -7.68 9.62 -13.75
N LYS A 23 -6.93 9.91 -14.82
CA LYS A 23 -6.69 8.96 -15.92
C LYS A 23 -5.93 7.71 -15.51
N LYS A 24 -5.42 7.62 -14.26
CA LYS A 24 -4.87 6.35 -13.76
C LYS A 24 -5.97 5.33 -13.50
N VAL A 25 -7.19 5.77 -13.21
CA VAL A 25 -8.33 4.93 -12.80
C VAL A 25 -9.48 5.01 -13.81
N PHE A 26 -9.68 6.18 -14.42
CA PHE A 26 -10.75 6.47 -15.37
C PHE A 26 -10.15 6.83 -16.73
N ASP A 27 -9.82 5.83 -17.53
CA ASP A 27 -9.23 6.01 -18.85
C ASP A 27 -9.97 5.20 -19.90
N ASP A 28 -10.99 5.83 -20.51
CA ASP A 28 -11.85 5.18 -21.50
C ASP A 28 -11.07 4.70 -22.73
N ALA A 29 -9.93 5.32 -23.04
CA ALA A 29 -9.07 4.91 -24.15
C ALA A 29 -8.36 3.56 -23.92
N LYS A 30 -8.33 3.08 -22.66
CA LYS A 30 -7.75 1.79 -22.28
C LYS A 30 -8.81 0.72 -22.00
N ILE A 31 -10.08 1.04 -22.20
CA ILE A 31 -11.19 0.10 -22.06
C ILE A 31 -11.41 -0.58 -23.42
N THR A 32 -11.35 -1.90 -23.44
CA THR A 32 -11.75 -2.73 -24.59
C THR A 32 -13.12 -3.37 -24.29
N ASP A 33 -13.42 -4.56 -24.82
CA ASP A 33 -14.67 -5.27 -24.54
C ASP A 33 -14.90 -5.56 -23.04
N HIS A 34 -13.83 -5.53 -22.24
CA HIS A 34 -13.88 -5.76 -20.80
C HIS A 34 -13.13 -4.67 -20.03
N HIS A 35 -13.66 -4.33 -18.85
CA HIS A 35 -13.03 -3.45 -17.88
C HIS A 35 -12.47 -4.26 -16.69
N ALA A 36 -11.69 -3.61 -15.83
CA ALA A 36 -11.20 -4.22 -14.59
C ALA A 36 -12.37 -4.72 -13.72
N ILE A 37 -12.20 -5.85 -13.04
CA ILE A 37 -13.23 -6.39 -12.15
C ILE A 37 -13.42 -5.45 -10.95
N ILE A 38 -14.66 -5.02 -10.74
CA ILE A 38 -15.03 -4.08 -9.67
C ILE A 38 -16.26 -4.58 -8.91
N PRO A 39 -16.44 -4.20 -7.63
CA PRO A 39 -17.66 -4.50 -6.91
C PRO A 39 -18.85 -3.75 -7.52
N THR A 40 -19.98 -4.42 -7.66
CA THR A 40 -21.20 -3.90 -8.31
C THR A 40 -22.01 -2.92 -7.45
N GLY A 41 -21.57 -2.65 -6.21
CA GLY A 41 -22.30 -1.82 -5.26
C GLY A 41 -23.47 -2.54 -4.57
N VAL A 42 -23.67 -3.82 -4.85
CA VAL A 42 -24.58 -4.71 -4.11
C VAL A 42 -23.77 -5.48 -3.07
N ASN A 43 -24.30 -5.57 -1.85
CA ASN A 43 -23.66 -6.36 -0.80
C ASN A 43 -23.70 -7.85 -1.16
N PRO A 44 -22.62 -8.60 -0.90
CA PRO A 44 -22.61 -10.03 -1.14
C PRO A 44 -23.59 -10.73 -0.20
N PRO A 45 -24.28 -11.80 -0.66
CA PRO A 45 -25.08 -12.65 0.21
C PRO A 45 -24.30 -13.13 1.43
N SER A 46 -24.95 -13.20 2.60
CA SER A 46 -24.32 -13.71 3.83
C SER A 46 -23.85 -15.17 3.68
N SER A 47 -24.47 -15.91 2.76
CA SER A 47 -24.23 -17.33 2.47
C SER A 47 -22.98 -17.63 1.63
N LEU A 48 -22.21 -16.62 1.20
CA LEU A 48 -20.97 -16.88 0.45
C LEU A 48 -20.02 -17.78 1.24
N HIS A 49 -19.37 -18.70 0.53
CA HIS A 49 -18.31 -19.53 1.07
C HIS A 49 -17.12 -18.67 1.50
N ILE A 50 -16.28 -19.20 2.40
CA ILE A 50 -15.15 -18.44 2.96
C ILE A 50 -14.19 -17.94 1.88
N ASP A 51 -13.96 -18.74 0.83
CA ASP A 51 -13.04 -18.35 -0.24
C ASP A 51 -13.64 -17.31 -1.18
N GLU A 52 -14.95 -17.39 -1.45
CA GLU A 52 -15.66 -16.35 -2.21
C GLU A 52 -15.64 -15.02 -1.46
N LYS A 53 -15.81 -15.05 -0.12
CA LYS A 53 -15.67 -13.86 0.74
C LYS A 53 -14.27 -13.26 0.66
N LYS A 54 -13.22 -14.08 0.67
CA LYS A 54 -11.83 -13.62 0.51
C LYS A 54 -11.59 -12.97 -0.86
N VAL A 55 -12.11 -13.59 -1.93
CA VAL A 55 -12.00 -13.04 -3.29
C VAL A 55 -12.74 -11.70 -3.40
N TYR A 56 -13.98 -11.64 -2.89
CA TYR A 56 -14.76 -10.40 -2.85
C TYR A 56 -14.04 -9.30 -2.06
N ASP A 57 -13.44 -9.64 -0.92
CA ASP A 57 -12.68 -8.70 -0.10
C ASP A 57 -11.43 -8.19 -0.80
N ALA A 58 -10.67 -9.06 -1.46
CA ALA A 58 -9.49 -8.68 -2.23
C ALA A 58 -9.85 -7.71 -3.38
N ILE A 59 -10.90 -8.02 -4.15
CA ILE A 59 -11.40 -7.17 -5.24
C ILE A 59 -11.87 -5.82 -4.68
N THR A 60 -12.66 -5.84 -3.61
CA THR A 60 -13.23 -4.63 -3.02
C THR A 60 -12.15 -3.72 -2.46
N ARG A 61 -11.20 -4.24 -1.67
CA ARG A 61 -10.07 -3.45 -1.15
C ARG A 61 -9.22 -2.89 -2.28
N ARG A 62 -8.96 -3.67 -3.33
CA ARG A 62 -8.19 -3.19 -4.49
C ARG A 62 -8.89 -2.06 -5.22
N PHE A 63 -10.21 -2.16 -5.39
CA PHE A 63 -11.02 -1.08 -5.97
C PHE A 63 -11.00 0.18 -5.09
N LEU A 64 -11.16 0.04 -3.77
CA LEU A 64 -11.10 1.17 -2.83
C LEU A 64 -9.73 1.84 -2.81
N ALA A 65 -8.64 1.08 -2.92
CA ALA A 65 -7.26 1.58 -2.93
C ALA A 65 -7.01 2.60 -4.04
N ALA A 66 -7.68 2.45 -5.19
CA ALA A 66 -7.59 3.39 -6.31
C ALA A 66 -8.09 4.81 -5.97
N PHE A 67 -8.83 4.97 -4.87
CA PHE A 67 -9.37 6.25 -4.39
C PHE A 67 -8.68 6.78 -3.13
N TYR A 68 -7.75 6.03 -2.55
CA TYR A 68 -6.90 6.48 -1.46
C TYR A 68 -5.69 7.24 -2.00
N PRO A 69 -5.08 8.12 -1.19
CA PRO A 69 -3.82 8.76 -1.58
C PRO A 69 -2.69 7.74 -1.70
N ASP A 70 -1.64 8.13 -2.42
CA ASP A 70 -0.41 7.35 -2.54
C ASP A 70 0.22 7.13 -1.14
N CYS A 71 0.88 5.99 -0.96
CA CYS A 71 1.68 5.74 0.24
C CYS A 71 2.97 6.55 0.14
N LEU A 72 3.20 7.47 1.08
CA LEU A 72 4.44 8.25 1.15
C LEU A 72 5.48 7.51 1.98
N VAL A 73 6.65 7.30 1.39
CA VAL A 73 7.76 6.59 2.01
C VAL A 73 9.04 7.42 1.93
N SER A 74 9.85 7.37 2.97
CA SER A 74 11.20 7.91 3.00
C SER A 74 12.18 6.76 2.88
N ASN A 75 12.99 6.77 1.83
CA ASN A 75 14.06 5.79 1.65
C ASN A 75 15.39 6.39 2.09
N THR A 76 16.15 5.64 2.87
CA THR A 76 17.52 5.98 3.29
C THR A 76 18.46 4.96 2.67
N THR A 77 19.50 5.43 1.99
CA THR A 77 20.59 4.59 1.49
C THR A 77 21.90 5.10 2.08
N VAL A 78 22.63 4.22 2.73
CA VAL A 78 23.94 4.49 3.32
C VAL A 78 24.97 3.70 2.53
N ILE A 79 26.00 4.38 2.05
CA ILE A 79 27.17 3.76 1.42
C ILE A 79 28.34 3.97 2.37
N GLY A 80 28.93 2.86 2.83
CA GLY A 80 30.07 2.86 3.74
C GLY A 80 31.25 2.09 3.17
N PHE A 81 32.46 2.38 3.67
CA PHE A 81 33.68 1.72 3.22
C PHE A 81 34.41 1.10 4.41
N ALA A 82 34.87 -0.14 4.25
CA ALA A 82 35.82 -0.79 5.15
C ALA A 82 37.07 -1.16 4.34
N GLY A 83 38.15 -0.40 4.54
CA GLY A 83 39.28 -0.38 3.60
C GLY A 83 38.80 0.06 2.20
N ASP A 84 39.13 -0.71 1.18
CA ASP A 84 38.69 -0.47 -0.21
C ASP A 84 37.36 -1.16 -0.56
N THR A 85 36.70 -1.81 0.42
CA THR A 85 35.44 -2.53 0.20
C THR A 85 34.24 -1.64 0.49
N GLU A 86 33.37 -1.46 -0.51
CA GLU A 86 32.11 -0.73 -0.38
C GLU A 86 30.99 -1.64 0.17
N PHE A 87 30.20 -1.09 1.10
CA PHE A 87 29.00 -1.70 1.64
C PHE A 87 27.82 -0.76 1.46
N LYS A 88 26.64 -1.34 1.22
CA LYS A 88 25.39 -0.60 1.08
C LYS A 88 24.36 -1.10 2.09
N ALA A 89 23.78 -0.18 2.85
CA ALA A 89 22.61 -0.43 3.68
C ALA A 89 21.43 0.41 3.17
N ASN A 90 20.23 -0.15 3.22
CA ASN A 90 19.01 0.57 2.89
C ASN A 90 18.05 0.50 4.08
N GLY A 91 17.25 1.54 4.25
CA GLY A 91 16.08 1.52 5.09
C GLY A 91 14.95 2.31 4.46
N LYS A 92 13.75 2.07 4.95
CA LYS A 92 12.53 2.68 4.45
C LYS A 92 11.58 2.92 5.61
N VAL A 93 11.00 4.10 5.64
CA VAL A 93 10.02 4.50 6.64
C VAL A 93 8.75 4.95 5.93
N ILE A 94 7.61 4.39 6.31
CA ILE A 94 6.31 4.90 5.84
C ILE A 94 6.02 6.20 6.60
N LEU A 95 5.93 7.31 5.86
CA LEU A 95 5.53 8.61 6.42
C LEU A 95 4.01 8.73 6.47
N GLU A 96 3.35 8.35 5.38
CA GLU A 96 1.88 8.30 5.29
C GLU A 96 1.47 6.99 4.61
N PRO A 97 0.62 6.15 5.22
CA PRO A 97 0.28 4.83 4.67
C PRO A 97 -0.56 4.89 3.40
N GLY A 98 -1.37 5.95 3.22
CA GLY A 98 -2.27 6.10 2.08
C GLY A 98 -3.12 4.85 1.82
N TRP A 99 -3.10 4.33 0.59
CA TRP A 99 -3.83 3.12 0.23
C TRP A 99 -3.46 1.87 1.05
N ARG A 100 -2.28 1.83 1.69
CA ARG A 100 -1.86 0.69 2.53
C ARG A 100 -2.72 0.53 3.78
N GLU A 101 -3.49 1.55 4.19
CA GLU A 101 -4.47 1.41 5.28
C GLU A 101 -5.50 0.30 5.03
N LEU A 102 -5.77 -0.04 3.76
CA LEU A 102 -6.67 -1.12 3.37
C LEU A 102 -6.05 -2.50 3.55
N TYR A 103 -4.74 -2.59 3.79
CA TYR A 103 -3.98 -3.81 3.93
C TYR A 103 -3.19 -3.76 5.24
N PRO A 104 -3.88 -3.80 6.40
CA PRO A 104 -3.20 -3.81 7.68
C PRO A 104 -2.25 -5.01 7.71
N LYS A 105 -0.99 -4.78 8.06
CA LYS A 105 -0.01 -5.85 8.23
C LYS A 105 -0.58 -6.86 9.22
N LYS A 106 -0.74 -8.11 8.78
CA LYS A 106 -0.92 -9.19 9.75
C LYS A 106 0.35 -9.23 10.59
N GLN A 107 0.24 -9.45 11.89
CA GLN A 107 1.39 -9.61 12.81
C GLN A 107 2.30 -10.81 12.48
N ILE A 108 2.11 -11.46 11.33
CA ILE A 108 2.99 -12.48 10.81
C ILE A 108 4.07 -11.71 10.06
N ALA A 109 5.25 -11.64 10.66
CA ALA A 109 6.46 -11.15 10.02
C ALA A 109 6.66 -11.92 8.71
N ASP A 110 6.23 -11.33 7.60
CA ASP A 110 6.77 -11.71 6.30
C ASP A 110 8.20 -11.18 6.28
N ASP A 111 9.18 -12.08 6.37
CA ASP A 111 10.63 -11.82 6.32
C ASP A 111 11.08 -11.06 5.04
N ASN A 112 10.17 -10.84 4.10
CA ASN A 112 10.40 -10.09 2.86
C ASN A 112 10.31 -8.57 3.02
N GLU A 113 9.98 -8.05 4.21
CA GLU A 113 9.98 -6.60 4.51
C GLU A 113 11.21 -6.13 5.32
N GLN A 114 12.39 -6.71 5.05
CA GLN A 114 13.67 -6.19 5.55
C GLN A 114 13.88 -4.69 5.23
N ASP A 115 13.17 -4.15 4.24
CA ASP A 115 13.26 -2.76 3.86
C ASP A 115 12.60 -1.79 4.85
N GLU A 116 11.58 -2.16 5.63
CA GLU A 116 10.92 -1.24 6.58
C GLU A 116 11.67 -1.09 7.91
N GLN A 117 13.00 -1.00 7.80
CA GLN A 117 13.91 -0.77 8.90
C GLN A 117 14.19 0.73 9.05
N ILE A 118 13.98 1.23 10.27
CA ILE A 118 14.43 2.58 10.63
C ILE A 118 15.95 2.53 10.77
N MET A 119 16.63 3.30 9.92
CA MET A 119 18.08 3.45 9.99
C MET A 119 18.46 4.45 11.07
N PRO A 120 19.60 4.26 11.76
CA PRO A 120 20.24 5.31 12.52
C PRO A 120 20.47 6.57 11.67
N VAL A 121 20.73 7.69 12.33
CA VAL A 121 21.19 8.89 11.63
C VAL A 121 22.65 8.68 11.24
N PHE A 122 22.96 8.91 9.96
CA PHE A 122 24.32 8.86 9.43
C PHE A 122 24.73 10.24 8.91
N GLU A 123 25.99 10.61 9.12
CA GLU A 123 26.58 11.85 8.59
C GLU A 123 27.67 11.53 7.57
N VAL A 124 27.72 12.29 6.47
CA VAL A 124 28.72 12.07 5.43
C VAL A 124 30.12 12.27 6.00
N GLY A 125 30.93 11.21 5.96
CA GLY A 125 32.30 11.22 6.45
C GLY A 125 32.48 10.78 7.91
N GLU A 126 31.40 10.37 8.59
CA GLU A 126 31.51 9.75 9.91
C GLU A 126 32.36 8.46 9.85
N LYS A 127 32.99 8.11 10.98
CA LYS A 127 33.86 6.94 11.09
C LYS A 127 33.63 6.25 12.42
N GLY A 128 33.59 4.92 12.41
CA GLY A 128 33.56 4.09 13.61
C GLY A 128 34.89 3.38 13.85
N VAL A 129 35.15 2.96 15.08
CA VAL A 129 36.24 2.03 15.39
C VAL A 129 35.91 0.65 14.81
N HIS A 130 36.86 0.04 14.11
CA HIS A 130 36.85 -1.42 13.90
C HIS A 130 37.19 -2.08 15.24
N LEU A 131 36.19 -2.71 15.86
CA LEU A 131 36.38 -3.62 16.98
C LEU A 131 36.78 -5.00 16.48
#